data_AF-A0A523U9U2-F1
#
_entry.id   AF-A0A523U9U2-F1
#
_cell.length_a   1.000
_cell.length_b   1.000
_cell.length_c   1.000
_cell.angle_alpha   90.00
_cell.angle_beta   90.00
_cell.angle_gamma   90.00
#
_symmetry.space_group_name_H-M   'P 1'
#
loop_
_entity.id
_entity.type
_entity.pdbx_description
1 polymer ?
#
loop_
_entity_poly.entity_id
_entity_poly.type
_entity_poly.pdbx_seq_one_letter_code
_entity_poly.pdbx_strand_id
1 'polypeptide(L)'
;TLARFELEMHERVENGEGLTADILNERMADLFQEGFGEEVLVDRERVGITWATFGHLYSDYYVYQYATGISGAHALAARVLSGEDGAVEDYLNFLSTGSSLYPLDALSQAGVNLREPGPVRETFATMEKMVDLLEELTAD
;
A
#
# COMPACT_ATOMS: atom_id res chain seq x y z
N THR A 1 -4.36 4.86 4.36
CA THR A 1 -4.33 5.65 5.61
C THR A 1 -3.08 6.51 5.73
N LEU A 2 -1.91 5.95 6.04
CA LEU A 2 -0.70 6.74 6.38
C LEU A 2 -0.19 7.64 5.24
N ALA A 3 -0.12 7.14 4.00
CA ALA A 3 0.29 7.95 2.85
C ALA A 3 -0.67 9.14 2.56
N ARG A 4 -1.98 8.95 2.80
CA ARG A 4 -2.98 10.03 2.67
C ARG A 4 -2.82 11.06 3.77
N PHE A 5 -2.53 10.62 4.99
CA PHE A 5 -2.24 11.51 6.12
C PHE A 5 -1.02 12.37 5.81
N GLU A 6 0.09 11.76 5.39
CA GLU A 6 1.32 12.46 5.02
C GLU A 6 1.07 13.52 3.94
N LEU A 7 0.44 13.13 2.82
CA LEU A 7 0.12 14.05 1.73
C LEU A 7 -0.67 15.27 2.21
N GLU A 8 -1.75 15.05 2.96
CA GLU A 8 -2.57 16.16 3.44
C GLU A 8 -1.82 17.09 4.40
N MET A 9 -0.95 16.55 5.26
CA MET A 9 -0.18 17.40 6.18
C MET A 9 0.78 18.32 5.41
N HIS A 10 1.39 17.81 4.33
CA HIS A 10 2.19 18.61 3.42
C HIS A 10 1.33 19.68 2.71
N GLU A 11 0.20 19.29 2.11
CA GLU A 11 -0.72 20.21 1.41
C GLU A 11 -1.22 21.34 2.32
N ARG A 12 -1.52 21.05 3.59
CA ARG A 12 -1.92 22.06 4.58
C ARG A 12 -0.82 23.10 4.79
N VAL A 13 0.42 22.66 4.98
CA VAL A 13 1.56 23.57 5.16
C VAL A 13 1.81 24.39 3.89
N GLU A 14 1.70 23.77 2.70
CA GLU A 14 1.80 24.46 1.41
C GLU A 14 0.73 25.54 1.23
N ASN A 15 -0.47 25.31 1.78
CA ASN A 15 -1.58 26.28 1.81
C ASN A 15 -1.46 27.32 2.93
N GLY A 16 -0.40 27.30 3.74
CA GLY A 16 -0.19 28.22 4.85
C GLY A 16 -1.05 27.93 6.09
N GLU A 17 -1.62 26.73 6.20
CA GLU A 17 -2.38 26.27 7.35
C GLU A 17 -1.46 25.74 8.46
N GLY A 18 -1.97 25.72 9.70
CA GLY A 18 -1.24 25.18 10.85
C GLY A 18 -1.47 23.68 11.06
N LEU A 19 -0.52 23.04 11.75
CA LEU A 19 -0.59 21.62 12.15
C LEU A 19 -0.57 21.51 13.68
N THR A 20 -1.72 21.66 14.32
CA THR A 20 -1.83 21.43 15.78
C THR A 20 -2.00 19.94 16.08
N ALA A 21 -1.60 19.51 17.28
CA ALA A 21 -1.76 18.12 17.70
C ALA A 21 -3.21 17.64 17.60
N ASP A 22 -4.19 18.50 17.90
CA ASP A 22 -5.62 18.19 17.78
C ASP A 22 -5.99 17.88 16.32
N ILE A 23 -5.55 18.71 15.36
CA ILE A 23 -5.78 18.48 13.92
C ILE A 23 -5.17 17.14 13.49
N LEU A 24 -3.94 16.86 13.90
CA LEU A 24 -3.23 15.62 13.55
C LEU A 24 -3.94 14.40 14.14
N ASN A 25 -4.34 14.46 15.41
CA ASN A 25 -5.03 13.38 16.10
C ASN A 25 -6.40 13.09 15.46
N GLU A 26 -7.20 14.13 15.25
CA GLU A 26 -8.52 14.01 14.62
C GLU A 26 -8.40 13.40 13.23
N ARG A 27 -7.49 13.93 12.40
CA ARG A 27 -7.36 13.46 11.03
C ARG A 27 -6.84 12.02 10.96
N MET A 28 -5.90 11.65 11.84
CA MET A 28 -5.41 10.28 11.88
C MET A 28 -6.52 9.32 12.27
N ALA A 29 -7.30 9.63 13.31
CA ALA A 29 -8.43 8.80 13.73
C ALA A 29 -9.49 8.67 12.62
N ASP A 30 -9.81 9.75 11.91
CA ASP A 30 -10.78 9.73 10.80
C ASP A 30 -10.33 8.83 9.65
N LEU A 31 -9.06 8.90 9.24
CA LEU A 31 -8.53 8.06 8.16
C LEU A 31 -8.50 6.57 8.55
N PHE A 32 -8.29 6.26 9.83
CA PHE A 32 -8.39 4.87 10.31
C PHE A 32 -9.84 4.39 10.39
N GLN A 33 -10.77 5.22 10.88
CA GLN A 33 -12.20 4.90 10.89
C GLN A 33 -12.73 4.67 9.47
N GLU A 34 -12.32 5.49 8.50
CA GLU A 34 -12.66 5.32 7.09
C GLU A 34 -12.15 3.96 6.56
N GLY A 35 -10.90 3.61 6.88
CA GLY A 35 -10.29 2.36 6.40
C GLY A 35 -10.87 1.09 7.02
N PHE A 36 -11.30 1.15 8.29
CA PHE A 36 -11.88 -0.01 8.97
C PHE A 36 -13.40 -0.14 8.81
N GLY A 37 -14.09 0.90 8.37
CA GLY A 37 -15.56 0.89 8.28
C GLY A 37 -16.24 0.82 9.64
N GLU A 38 -17.46 0.30 9.70
CA GLU A 38 -18.27 0.23 10.93
C GLU A 38 -17.97 -1.00 11.80
N GLU A 39 -17.26 -1.99 11.26
CA GLU A 39 -16.97 -3.26 11.92
C GLU A 39 -15.93 -3.15 13.05
N VAL A 40 -15.14 -2.07 13.06
CA VAL A 40 -14.12 -1.81 14.09
C VAL A 40 -14.43 -0.50 14.81
N LEU A 41 -14.57 -0.59 16.14
CA LEU A 41 -14.64 0.57 17.01
C LEU A 41 -13.24 1.18 17.17
N VAL A 42 -13.05 2.39 16.64
CA VAL A 42 -11.80 3.13 16.75
C VAL A 42 -11.75 3.89 18.07
N ASP A 43 -10.80 3.55 18.94
CA ASP A 43 -10.40 4.40 20.07
C ASP A 43 -9.68 5.64 19.51
N ARG A 44 -10.42 6.74 19.37
CA ARG A 44 -9.94 7.94 18.66
C ARG A 44 -8.73 8.59 19.33
N GLU A 45 -8.64 8.57 20.66
CA GLU A 45 -7.49 9.16 21.35
C GLU A 45 -6.23 8.31 21.10
N ARG A 46 -6.35 6.99 21.27
CA ARG A 46 -5.24 6.07 21.07
C ARG A 46 -4.81 5.96 19.62
N VAL A 47 -5.75 5.90 18.68
CA VAL A 47 -5.45 5.81 17.25
C VAL A 47 -5.01 7.17 16.70
N GLY A 48 -5.59 8.26 17.19
CA GLY A 48 -5.23 9.61 16.78
C GLY A 48 -3.75 9.89 16.97
N ILE A 49 -3.16 9.52 18.10
CA ILE A 49 -1.74 9.78 18.38
C ILE A 49 -0.76 8.89 17.58
N THR A 50 -1.25 7.98 16.73
CA THR A 50 -0.39 7.08 15.93
C THR A 50 0.66 7.84 15.13
N TRP A 51 0.31 9.02 14.57
CA TRP A 51 1.23 9.83 13.78
C TRP A 51 2.53 10.18 14.53
N ALA A 52 2.46 10.36 15.85
CA ALA A 52 3.61 10.75 16.68
C ALA A 52 4.56 9.58 16.97
N THR A 53 4.10 8.34 16.77
CA THR A 53 4.86 7.12 17.09
C THR A 53 5.27 6.32 15.86
N PHE A 54 4.68 6.61 14.69
CA PHE A 54 4.96 5.88 13.46
C PHE A 54 6.19 6.45 12.73
N GLY A 55 7.37 5.93 13.06
CA GLY A 55 8.66 6.48 12.62
C GLY A 55 8.81 6.74 11.12
N HIS A 56 8.18 5.94 10.25
CA HIS A 56 8.27 6.13 8.80
C HIS A 56 7.53 7.37 8.27
N LEU A 57 6.64 8.00 9.04
CA LEU A 57 6.04 9.30 8.67
C LEU A 57 7.05 10.45 8.75
N TYR A 58 8.22 10.21 9.33
CA TYR A 58 9.33 11.16 9.38
C TYR A 58 10.39 10.85 8.32
N SER A 59 10.02 10.10 7.29
CA SER A 59 10.81 9.82 6.10
C SER A 59 9.98 10.16 4.87
N ASP A 60 10.36 11.24 4.17
CA ASP A 60 9.59 11.85 3.10
C ASP A 60 9.01 10.84 2.09
N TYR A 61 7.69 10.72 2.10
CA TYR A 61 6.88 9.92 1.18
C TYR A 61 7.35 8.46 1.07
N TYR A 62 7.75 7.85 2.19
CA TYR A 62 8.24 6.48 2.19
C TYR A 62 7.11 5.44 2.21
N VAL A 63 6.06 5.68 3.00
CA VAL A 63 5.09 4.63 3.39
C VAL A 63 4.24 4.09 2.24
N TYR A 64 3.98 4.89 1.19
CA TYR A 64 3.18 4.43 0.05
C TYR A 64 3.87 3.30 -0.72
N GLN A 65 5.21 3.23 -0.64
CA GLN A 65 6.02 2.26 -1.36
C GLN A 65 5.71 0.82 -0.95
N TYR A 66 5.28 0.59 0.30
CA TYR A 66 4.85 -0.73 0.75
C TYR A 66 3.59 -1.21 0.01
N ALA A 67 2.59 -0.35 -0.15
CA ALA A 67 1.35 -0.68 -0.84
C ALA A 67 1.59 -0.93 -2.34
N THR A 68 2.40 -0.10 -2.98
CA THR A 68 2.76 -0.31 -4.39
C THR A 68 3.70 -1.51 -4.57
N GLY A 69 4.58 -1.77 -3.60
CA GLY A 69 5.51 -2.89 -3.61
C GLY A 69 4.83 -4.24 -3.50
N ILE A 70 3.89 -4.40 -2.54
CA ILE A 70 3.07 -5.63 -2.46
C ILE A 70 2.19 -5.79 -3.70
N SER A 71 1.72 -4.67 -4.27
CA SER A 71 0.96 -4.70 -5.53
C SER A 71 1.79 -5.19 -6.72
N GLY A 72 3.02 -4.72 -6.82
CA GLY A 72 3.97 -5.23 -7.81
C GLY A 72 4.30 -6.71 -7.59
N ALA A 73 4.47 -7.11 -6.33
CA ALA A 73 4.79 -8.51 -5.98
C ALA A 73 3.65 -9.47 -6.35
N HIS A 74 2.39 -9.15 -6.05
CA HIS A 74 1.26 -9.98 -6.48
C HIS A 74 1.14 -10.07 -7.99
N ALA A 75 1.30 -8.95 -8.70
CA ALA A 75 1.25 -8.95 -10.16
C ALA A 75 2.36 -9.82 -10.79
N LEU A 76 3.60 -9.74 -10.27
CA LEU A 76 4.70 -10.62 -10.69
C LEU A 76 4.41 -12.08 -10.39
N ALA A 77 3.96 -12.37 -9.16
CA ALA A 77 3.67 -13.72 -8.71
C ALA A 77 2.53 -14.36 -9.51
N ALA A 78 1.48 -13.60 -9.84
CA ALA A 78 0.34 -14.08 -10.61
C ALA A 78 0.78 -14.62 -11.99
N ARG A 79 1.63 -13.88 -12.72
CA ARG A 79 2.18 -14.31 -14.02
C ARG A 79 2.98 -15.61 -13.89
N VAL A 80 3.83 -15.70 -12.87
CA VAL A 80 4.65 -16.90 -12.61
C VAL A 80 3.77 -18.10 -12.25
N LEU A 81 2.80 -17.92 -11.37
CA LEU A 81 1.93 -18.99 -10.87
C LEU A 81 0.90 -19.46 -11.92
N SER A 82 0.49 -18.60 -12.84
CA SER A 82 -0.36 -18.99 -13.97
C SER A 82 0.39 -19.75 -15.07
N GLY A 83 1.73 -19.86 -14.97
CA GLY A 83 2.56 -20.46 -16.00
C GLY A 83 2.59 -19.64 -17.30
N GLU A 84 2.49 -18.32 -17.21
CA GLU A 84 2.60 -17.45 -18.38
C GLU A 84 3.99 -17.61 -19.04
N ASP A 85 4.01 -17.84 -20.34
CA ASP A 85 5.24 -18.01 -21.11
C ASP A 85 6.17 -16.81 -20.93
N GLY A 86 7.40 -17.06 -20.50
CA GLY A 86 8.43 -16.02 -20.27
C GLY A 86 8.38 -15.34 -18.90
N ALA A 87 7.33 -15.50 -18.10
CA ALA A 87 7.19 -14.78 -16.82
C ALA A 87 8.30 -15.09 -15.80
N VAL A 88 8.80 -16.34 -15.77
CA VAL A 88 9.93 -16.71 -14.91
C VAL A 88 11.21 -16.01 -15.34
N GLU A 89 11.47 -15.94 -16.65
CA GLU A 89 12.68 -15.32 -17.18
C GLU A 89 12.64 -13.80 -16.99
N ASP A 90 11.49 -13.17 -17.23
CA ASP A 90 11.22 -11.77 -16.91
C ASP A 90 11.52 -11.45 -15.43
N TYR A 91 11.03 -12.30 -14.52
CA TYR A 91 11.25 -12.12 -13.08
C TYR A 91 12.73 -12.28 -12.69
N LEU A 92 13.44 -13.28 -13.24
CA LEU A 92 14.87 -13.46 -12.98
C LEU A 92 15.70 -12.29 -13.54
N ASN A 93 15.34 -11.80 -14.72
CA ASN A 93 15.95 -10.61 -15.31
C ASN A 93 15.74 -9.39 -14.41
N PHE A 94 14.52 -9.16 -13.94
CA PHE A 94 14.21 -8.11 -12.96
C PHE A 94 15.10 -8.17 -11.72
N LEU A 95 15.22 -9.34 -11.08
CA LEU A 95 16.10 -9.52 -9.92
C LEU A 95 17.57 -9.22 -10.25
N SER A 96 18.03 -9.64 -11.44
CA SER A 96 19.41 -9.40 -11.86
C SER A 96 19.73 -7.91 -12.08
N THR A 97 18.74 -7.06 -12.34
CA THR A 97 18.95 -5.63 -12.56
C THR A 97 19.36 -4.89 -11.29
N GLY A 98 19.07 -5.43 -10.10
CA GLY A 98 19.37 -4.78 -8.82
C GLY A 98 18.87 -3.34 -8.77
N SER A 99 19.75 -2.41 -8.41
CA SER A 99 19.46 -0.97 -8.39
C SER A 99 19.97 -0.22 -9.64
N SER A 100 20.20 -0.92 -10.75
CA SER A 100 20.75 -0.30 -11.97
C SER A 100 19.71 0.43 -12.82
N LEU A 101 18.42 0.19 -12.57
CA LEU A 101 17.29 0.81 -13.26
C LEU A 101 16.39 1.57 -12.28
N TYR A 102 15.61 2.51 -12.80
CA TYR A 102 14.52 3.10 -12.03
C TYR A 102 13.48 2.02 -11.69
N PRO A 103 12.90 2.02 -10.48
CA PRO A 103 12.02 0.94 -10.02
C PRO A 103 10.84 0.65 -10.95
N LEU A 104 10.21 1.70 -11.49
CA LEU A 104 9.09 1.55 -12.41
C LEU A 104 9.50 0.96 -13.76
N ASP A 105 10.71 1.23 -14.23
CA ASP A 105 11.23 0.71 -15.49
C ASP A 105 11.64 -0.76 -15.33
N ALA A 106 12.26 -1.11 -14.20
CA ALA A 106 12.59 -2.49 -13.85
C ALA A 106 11.33 -3.37 -13.77
N LEU A 107 10.28 -2.89 -13.10
CA LEU A 107 9.00 -3.60 -13.04
C LEU A 107 8.31 -3.68 -14.41
N SER A 108 8.39 -2.61 -15.21
CA SER A 108 7.81 -2.63 -16.56
C SER A 108 8.49 -3.64 -17.47
N GLN A 109 9.82 -3.84 -17.35
CA GLN A 109 10.55 -4.89 -18.05
C GLN A 109 10.11 -6.29 -17.60
N ALA A 110 9.72 -6.41 -16.33
CA ALA A 110 9.15 -7.63 -15.74
C ALA A 110 7.64 -7.79 -16.03
N GLY A 111 7.09 -7.05 -17.00
CA GLY A 111 5.68 -7.09 -17.40
C GLY A 111 4.69 -6.48 -16.41
N VAL A 112 5.14 -5.71 -15.42
CA VAL A 112 4.29 -5.07 -14.41
C VAL A 112 4.36 -3.56 -14.50
N ASN A 113 3.25 -2.92 -14.88
CA ASN A 113 3.15 -1.47 -14.94
C ASN A 113 2.39 -0.90 -13.72
N LEU A 114 3.11 -0.39 -12.73
CA LEU A 114 2.53 0.26 -11.55
C LEU A 114 1.92 1.65 -11.82
N ARG A 115 2.02 2.19 -13.04
CA ARG A 115 1.31 3.42 -13.43
C ARG A 115 -0.16 3.17 -13.75
N GLU A 116 -0.53 1.89 -13.92
CA GLU A 116 -1.90 1.48 -14.17
C GLU A 116 -2.52 0.90 -12.89
N PRO A 117 -3.86 0.94 -12.75
CA PRO A 117 -4.54 0.37 -11.58
C PRO A 117 -4.55 -1.17 -11.55
N GLY A 118 -4.07 -1.84 -12.62
CA GLY A 118 -4.06 -3.30 -12.74
C GLY A 118 -3.42 -4.05 -11.56
N PRO A 119 -2.15 -3.75 -11.20
CA PRO A 119 -1.47 -4.43 -10.10
C PRO A 119 -2.15 -4.28 -8.73
N VAL A 120 -2.76 -3.12 -8.47
CA VAL A 120 -3.54 -2.90 -7.24
C VAL A 120 -4.80 -3.76 -7.24
N ARG A 121 -5.51 -3.84 -8.38
CA ARG A 121 -6.68 -4.73 -8.51
C ARG A 121 -6.32 -6.21 -8.34
N GLU A 122 -5.20 -6.65 -8.89
CA GLU A 122 -4.71 -8.03 -8.70
C GLU A 122 -4.44 -8.34 -7.23
N THR A 123 -3.94 -7.35 -6.47
CA THR A 123 -3.72 -7.50 -5.03
C THR A 123 -5.02 -7.67 -4.25
N PHE A 124 -6.03 -6.87 -4.57
CA PHE A 124 -7.35 -7.04 -3.95
C PHE A 124 -7.98 -8.38 -4.34
N ALA A 125 -7.85 -8.82 -5.59
CA ALA A 125 -8.33 -10.13 -6.02
C ALA A 125 -7.59 -11.29 -5.30
N THR A 126 -6.30 -11.12 -5.02
CA THR A 126 -5.53 -12.09 -4.21
C THR A 126 -6.03 -12.12 -2.77
N MET A 127 -6.27 -10.96 -2.17
CA MET A 127 -6.81 -10.86 -0.81
C MET A 127 -8.22 -11.47 -0.72
N GLU A 128 -9.10 -11.18 -1.68
CA GLU A 128 -10.45 -11.74 -1.77
C GLU A 128 -10.43 -13.27 -1.75
N LYS A 129 -9.62 -13.89 -2.62
CA LYS A 129 -9.44 -15.36 -2.62
C LYS A 129 -8.97 -15.93 -1.28
N MET A 130 -8.12 -15.21 -0.55
CA MET A 130 -7.64 -15.65 0.76
C MET A 130 -8.73 -15.54 1.83
N VAL A 131 -9.58 -14.52 1.75
CA VAL A 131 -10.74 -14.35 2.64
C VAL A 131 -11.77 -15.44 2.35
N ASP A 132 -12.14 -15.66 1.09
CA ASP A 132 -13.08 -16.72 0.67
C ASP A 132 -12.60 -18.10 1.15
N LEU A 133 -11.31 -18.40 0.98
CA LEU A 133 -10.73 -19.66 1.46
C LEU A 133 -10.82 -19.80 2.98
N LEU A 134 -10.61 -18.72 3.72
CA LEU A 134 -10.75 -18.74 5.18
C LEU A 134 -12.21 -18.99 5.59
N GLU A 135 -13.17 -18.37 4.90
CA GLU A 135 -14.60 -18.60 5.13
C GLU A 135 -14.98 -20.06 4.86
N GLU A 136 -14.53 -20.65 3.75
CA GLU A 136 -14.78 -22.06 3.43
C GLU A 136 -14.20 -23.01 4.49
N LEU A 137 -12.98 -22.74 4.98
CA LEU A 137 -12.32 -23.58 5.98
C LEU A 137 -12.93 -23.46 7.39
N THR A 138 -13.71 -22.41 7.64
CA THR A 138 -14.36 -22.14 8.93
C THR A 138 -15.87 -22.32 8.88
N ALA A 139 -16.43 -22.67 7.73
CA ALA A 139 -17.82 -23.05 7.59
C ALA A 139 -18.07 -24.39 8.30
N ASP A 140 -18.96 -24.38 9.31
CA ASP A 140 -19.40 -25.56 10.07
C ASP A 140 -20.03 -26.65 9.17
#